data_AF-A0A4Q4WIQ9-F1
#
_entry.id   AF-A0A4Q4WIQ9-F1
#
_cell.length_a   1.000
_cell.length_b   1.000
_cell.length_c   1.000
_cell.angle_alpha   90.00
_cell.angle_beta   90.00
_cell.angle_gamma   90.00
#
_symmetry.space_group_name_H-M   'P 1'
#
loop_
_entity.id
_entity.type
_entity.pdbx_description
1 polymer ?
#
loop_
_entity_poly.entity_id
_entity_poly.type
_entity_poly.pdbx_seq_one_letter_code
_entity_poly.pdbx_strand_id
1 'polypeptide(L)'
;MLDKLTAIPTDTLSKIRYLRVRGDKLTLMWPDHEYGSPLASVFKLLPGLKLNTLTVLRGHVDLTSYDNLSQLVADGDGWKELRYISHSSSLLGYAAPIDPSIPWDPNDPNWSPPAYVRKPQPEFWKGVLSSRDGASSNPSVAIYRSSKQGPVGWVIREDSRLLFKQKPSEADMASFGLEEDASLCAGPERFKEFLIVARRGHGVDYQVKIGSPFIFRDIRQACPGMTWREIKREHIDMRSESGGDSDSDSDSEDPFADAFTDVDQWRDVDEYVWTPLHFGLADVW
;
A
#
# COMPACT_ATOMS: atom_id res chain seq x y z
N MET A 1 1.53 7.39 -12.68
CA MET A 1 0.17 6.84 -12.89
C MET A 1 -0.87 7.94 -13.05
N LEU A 2 -1.04 8.81 -12.04
CA LEU A 2 -2.12 9.81 -12.01
C LEU A 2 -2.10 10.76 -13.22
N ASP A 3 -0.92 11.25 -13.63
CA ASP A 3 -0.75 12.09 -14.82
C ASP A 3 -1.44 11.54 -16.08
N LYS A 4 -1.44 10.21 -16.25
CA LYS A 4 -2.07 9.55 -17.40
C LYS A 4 -3.56 9.28 -17.18
N LEU A 5 -3.93 8.81 -15.99
CA LEU A 5 -5.29 8.36 -15.71
C LEU A 5 -6.28 9.50 -15.43
N THR A 6 -5.83 10.63 -14.89
CA THR A 6 -6.68 11.81 -14.68
C THR A 6 -6.86 12.62 -15.96
N ALA A 7 -6.04 12.39 -16.99
CA ALA A 7 -6.10 13.09 -18.27
C ALA A 7 -7.08 12.45 -19.28
N ILE A 8 -7.54 11.23 -19.03
CA ILE A 8 -8.49 10.52 -19.91
C ILE A 8 -9.94 10.68 -19.42
N PRO A 9 -10.94 10.67 -20.34
CA PRO A 9 -12.34 10.72 -19.94
C PRO A 9 -12.75 9.53 -19.06
N THR A 10 -13.70 9.76 -18.15
CA THR A 10 -14.26 8.73 -17.25
C THR A 10 -14.77 7.49 -17.99
N ASP A 11 -15.35 7.66 -19.18
CA ASP A 11 -15.82 6.54 -20.01
C ASP A 11 -14.67 5.66 -20.53
N THR A 12 -13.50 6.24 -20.75
CA THR A 12 -12.28 5.50 -21.12
C THR A 12 -11.64 4.87 -19.89
N LEU A 13 -11.55 5.62 -18.79
CA LEU A 13 -11.02 5.11 -17.52
C LEU A 13 -11.80 3.88 -17.03
N SER A 14 -13.13 3.91 -17.17
CA SER A 14 -14.03 2.81 -16.79
C SER A 14 -13.91 1.57 -17.66
N LYS A 15 -13.12 1.60 -18.74
CA LYS A 15 -12.78 0.41 -19.56
C LYS A 15 -11.48 -0.26 -19.11
N ILE A 16 -10.68 0.39 -18.27
CA ILE A 16 -9.47 -0.21 -17.70
C ILE A 16 -9.88 -1.30 -16.71
N ARG A 17 -9.35 -2.52 -16.93
CA ARG A 17 -9.66 -3.70 -16.12
C ARG A 17 -8.47 -4.19 -15.30
N TYR A 18 -7.25 -3.81 -15.68
CA TYR A 18 -6.03 -4.29 -15.06
C TYR A 18 -5.13 -3.08 -14.84
N LEU A 19 -4.62 -2.93 -13.61
CA LEU A 19 -3.70 -1.87 -13.26
C LEU A 19 -2.67 -2.43 -12.30
N ARG A 20 -1.40 -2.15 -12.56
CA ARG A 20 -0.30 -2.40 -11.63
C ARG A 20 0.29 -1.07 -11.16
N VAL A 21 0.50 -0.95 -9.86
CA VAL A 21 1.05 0.23 -9.22
C VAL A 21 2.06 -0.15 -8.15
N ARG A 22 2.92 0.81 -7.81
CA ARG A 22 3.78 0.74 -6.65
C ARG A 22 2.99 1.11 -5.39
N GLY A 23 3.32 0.47 -4.27
CA GLY A 23 2.60 0.45 -3.01
C GLY A 23 2.97 1.55 -2.03
N ASP A 24 3.82 2.49 -2.41
CA ASP A 24 4.17 3.63 -1.57
C ASP A 24 3.00 4.61 -1.47
N LYS A 25 2.96 5.30 -0.33
CA LYS A 25 2.03 6.40 -0.12
C LYS A 25 2.45 7.56 -1.03
N LEU A 26 1.46 8.29 -1.53
CA LEU A 26 1.73 9.55 -2.20
C LEU A 26 2.04 10.60 -1.14
N THR A 27 3.29 11.04 -1.07
CA THR A 27 3.71 12.13 -0.19
C THR A 27 3.34 13.47 -0.81
N LEU A 28 2.58 14.27 -0.06
CA LEU A 28 2.25 15.65 -0.36
C LEU A 28 2.98 16.54 0.67
N MET A 29 3.50 17.68 0.23
CA MET A 29 4.31 18.58 1.04
C MET A 29 3.55 19.88 1.36
N TRP A 30 3.59 20.27 2.63
CA TRP A 30 3.25 21.61 3.12
C TRP A 30 4.49 22.24 3.76
N PRO A 31 4.52 23.57 3.98
CA PRO A 31 5.66 24.24 4.60
C PRO A 31 6.06 23.71 5.97
N ASP A 32 5.12 23.13 6.72
CA ASP A 32 5.28 22.71 8.12
C ASP A 32 5.22 21.19 8.33
N HIS A 33 4.76 20.42 7.35
CA HIS A 33 4.63 18.97 7.48
C HIS A 33 4.51 18.23 6.15
N GLU A 34 4.75 16.92 6.20
CA GLU A 34 4.48 15.98 5.12
C GLU A 34 3.17 15.23 5.36
N TYR A 35 2.41 14.97 4.30
CA TYR A 35 1.17 14.20 4.35
C TYR A 35 1.25 12.99 3.42
N GLY A 36 1.34 11.81 4.01
CA GLY A 36 1.30 10.54 3.28
C GLY A 36 -0.12 10.11 2.97
N SER A 37 -0.55 10.26 1.71
CA SER A 37 -1.83 9.79 1.20
C SER A 37 -1.77 8.30 0.80
N PRO A 38 -2.62 7.44 1.38
CA PRO A 38 -2.69 6.02 1.03
C PRO A 38 -3.23 5.82 -0.40
N LEU A 39 -2.95 4.68 -1.02
CA LEU A 39 -3.42 4.39 -2.38
C LEU A 39 -4.95 4.37 -2.48
N ALA A 40 -5.65 3.89 -1.45
CA ALA A 40 -7.11 3.93 -1.38
C ALA A 40 -7.66 5.36 -1.54
N SER A 41 -6.97 6.34 -0.95
CA SER A 41 -7.30 7.76 -1.01
C SER A 41 -6.95 8.35 -2.38
N VAL A 42 -5.78 8.02 -2.91
CA VAL A 42 -5.34 8.42 -4.25
C VAL A 42 -6.33 7.99 -5.33
N PHE A 43 -6.89 6.78 -5.26
CA PHE A 43 -7.88 6.32 -6.23
C PHE A 43 -9.20 7.09 -6.20
N LYS A 44 -9.50 7.84 -5.14
CA LYS A 44 -10.67 8.74 -5.11
C LYS A 44 -10.56 9.88 -6.13
N LEU A 45 -9.36 10.17 -6.64
CA LEU A 45 -9.13 11.10 -7.75
C LEU A 45 -9.43 10.49 -9.13
N LEU A 46 -9.79 9.20 -9.19
CA LEU A 46 -10.03 8.44 -10.43
C LEU A 46 -11.48 7.93 -10.52
N PRO A 47 -12.50 8.82 -10.51
CA PRO A 47 -13.89 8.41 -10.62
C PRO A 47 -14.14 7.68 -11.94
N GLY A 48 -14.76 6.50 -11.86
CA GLY A 48 -14.96 5.60 -13.01
C GLY A 48 -14.08 4.35 -12.99
N LEU A 49 -13.01 4.34 -12.21
CA LEU A 49 -12.11 3.18 -12.12
C LEU A 49 -12.88 1.94 -11.67
N LYS A 50 -12.75 0.85 -12.44
CA LYS A 50 -13.46 -0.42 -12.25
C LYS A 50 -12.61 -1.60 -12.71
N LEU A 51 -11.58 -1.90 -11.94
CA LEU A 51 -10.59 -2.93 -12.22
C LEU A 51 -11.13 -4.33 -11.88
N ASN A 52 -10.90 -5.28 -12.78
CA ASN A 52 -10.97 -6.70 -12.46
C ASN A 52 -9.85 -7.07 -11.48
N THR A 53 -8.64 -6.58 -11.74
CA THR A 53 -7.46 -6.84 -10.90
C THR A 53 -6.64 -5.58 -10.72
N LEU A 54 -6.35 -5.25 -9.47
CA LEU A 54 -5.36 -4.28 -9.05
C LEU A 54 -4.15 -5.05 -8.51
N THR A 55 -2.98 -4.88 -9.12
CA THR A 55 -1.73 -5.42 -8.58
C THR A 55 -0.94 -4.30 -7.92
N VAL A 56 -0.54 -4.49 -6.67
CA VAL A 56 0.27 -3.53 -5.91
C VAL A 56 1.59 -4.19 -5.54
N LEU A 57 2.69 -3.61 -5.97
CA LEU A 57 4.03 -3.99 -5.55
C LEU A 57 4.35 -3.26 -4.25
N ARG A 58 4.72 -3.98 -3.19
CA ARG A 58 5.01 -3.40 -1.86
C ARG A 58 5.95 -2.20 -1.94
N GLY A 59 5.66 -1.17 -1.15
CA GLY A 59 6.58 -0.04 -0.95
C GLY A 59 7.78 -0.39 -0.05
N HIS A 60 8.59 0.61 0.26
CA HIS A 60 9.86 0.38 0.97
C HIS A 60 9.67 -0.08 2.41
N VAL A 61 8.86 0.64 3.18
CA VAL A 61 8.76 0.44 4.63
C VAL A 61 7.62 -0.53 4.94
N ASP A 62 7.92 -1.59 5.69
CA ASP A 62 6.97 -2.64 6.11
C ASP A 62 5.72 -2.08 6.76
N LEU A 63 5.93 -1.18 7.73
CA LEU A 63 4.91 -0.54 8.52
C LEU A 63 3.89 0.20 7.65
N THR A 64 4.40 1.06 6.76
CA THR A 64 3.57 1.89 5.88
C THR A 64 2.92 1.06 4.79
N SER A 65 3.60 0.01 4.32
CA SER A 65 3.08 -0.97 3.36
C SER A 65 1.92 -1.78 3.93
N TYR A 66 2.02 -2.26 5.17
CA TYR A 66 0.96 -3.00 5.84
C TYR A 66 -0.27 -2.13 6.08
N ASP A 67 -0.07 -0.89 6.53
CA ASP A 67 -1.15 0.09 6.70
C ASP A 67 -1.80 0.43 5.35
N ASN A 68 -1.02 0.69 4.31
CA ASN A 68 -1.55 0.98 2.98
C ASN A 68 -2.37 -0.20 2.40
N LEU A 69 -1.89 -1.44 2.57
CA LEU A 69 -2.65 -2.65 2.23
C LEU A 69 -3.94 -2.75 3.06
N SER A 70 -3.86 -2.52 4.36
CA SER A 70 -5.02 -2.58 5.26
C SER A 70 -6.08 -1.56 4.87
N GLN A 71 -5.67 -0.34 4.49
CA GLN A 71 -6.57 0.70 4.00
C GLN A 71 -7.12 0.40 2.60
N LEU A 72 -6.36 -0.23 1.71
CA LEU A 72 -6.91 -0.73 0.43
C LEU A 72 -8.02 -1.77 0.66
N VAL A 73 -7.84 -2.67 1.63
CA VAL A 73 -8.84 -3.68 2.01
C VAL A 73 -10.07 -3.02 2.63
N ALA A 74 -9.87 -2.13 3.60
CA ALA A 74 -10.93 -1.45 4.33
C ALA A 74 -11.69 -0.44 3.46
N ASP A 75 -10.99 0.48 2.81
CA ASP A 75 -11.59 1.69 2.24
C ASP A 75 -11.40 1.81 0.72
N GLY A 76 -10.58 0.94 0.13
CA GLY A 76 -10.27 0.98 -1.28
C GLY A 76 -11.50 0.71 -2.15
N ASP A 77 -11.73 1.57 -3.14
CA ASP A 77 -12.64 1.30 -4.24
C ASP A 77 -11.83 1.12 -5.53
N GLY A 78 -12.51 0.72 -6.59
CA GLY A 78 -11.97 0.61 -7.93
C GLY A 78 -11.46 -0.77 -8.31
N TRP A 79 -11.56 -1.78 -7.45
CA TRP A 79 -11.01 -3.11 -7.72
C TRP A 79 -11.92 -4.25 -7.24
N LYS A 80 -11.99 -5.32 -8.05
CA LYS A 80 -12.66 -6.60 -7.71
C LYS A 80 -11.72 -7.59 -7.03
N GLU A 81 -10.51 -7.72 -7.55
CA GLU A 81 -9.41 -8.49 -6.96
C GLU A 81 -8.20 -7.57 -6.73
N LEU A 82 -7.64 -7.61 -5.52
CA LEU A 82 -6.39 -6.97 -5.15
C LEU A 82 -5.32 -8.05 -4.98
N ARG A 83 -4.25 -7.94 -5.75
CA ARG A 83 -3.02 -8.73 -5.63
C ARG A 83 -1.93 -7.84 -5.05
N TYR A 84 -1.60 -8.03 -3.79
CA TYR A 84 -0.50 -7.32 -3.16
C TYR A 84 0.72 -8.24 -3.09
N ILE A 85 1.82 -7.83 -3.72
CA ILE A 85 3.05 -8.61 -3.78
C ILE A 85 4.07 -7.95 -2.86
N SER A 86 4.68 -8.73 -1.97
CA SER A 86 5.77 -8.31 -1.10
C SER A 86 7.02 -9.10 -1.43
N HIS A 87 8.17 -8.43 -1.59
CA HIS A 87 9.45 -9.11 -1.76
C HIS A 87 9.95 -9.77 -0.47
N SER A 88 9.35 -9.43 0.68
CA SER A 88 9.81 -9.88 2.00
C SER A 88 8.65 -10.32 2.90
N SER A 89 8.92 -11.34 3.71
CA SER A 89 8.02 -11.86 4.74
C SER A 89 7.89 -10.93 5.93
N SER A 90 8.80 -9.97 6.09
CA SER A 90 8.75 -9.00 7.19
C SER A 90 7.49 -8.13 7.16
N LEU A 91 6.81 -8.00 6.01
CA LEU A 91 5.52 -7.30 5.89
C LEU A 91 4.48 -7.79 6.90
N LEU A 92 4.49 -9.10 7.20
CA LEU A 92 3.60 -9.71 8.18
C LEU A 92 4.31 -10.05 9.50
N GLY A 93 5.59 -9.71 9.64
CA GLY A 93 6.43 -10.08 10.79
C GLY A 93 7.03 -8.91 11.57
N TYR A 94 7.00 -7.66 11.08
CA TYR A 94 7.62 -6.52 11.76
C TYR A 94 7.09 -6.28 13.19
N ALA A 95 7.93 -5.74 14.07
CA ALA A 95 7.52 -5.29 15.41
C ALA A 95 6.82 -3.92 15.34
N ALA A 96 5.83 -3.69 16.21
CA ALA A 96 5.22 -2.36 16.31
C ALA A 96 6.29 -1.32 16.67
N PRO A 97 6.24 -0.12 16.08
CA PRO A 97 7.12 0.97 16.46
C PRO A 97 6.80 1.35 17.90
N ILE A 98 7.67 0.97 18.82
CA ILE A 98 7.65 1.46 20.19
C ILE A 98 8.41 2.79 20.17
N ASP A 99 7.76 3.85 19.69
CA ASP A 99 8.32 5.19 19.81
C ASP A 99 7.77 5.86 21.09
N PRO A 100 8.59 5.97 22.16
CA PRO A 100 8.17 6.61 23.41
C PRO A 100 7.95 8.13 23.28
N SER A 101 8.36 8.75 22.15
CA SER A 101 8.14 10.18 21.88
C SER A 101 6.79 10.49 21.24
N ILE A 102 6.05 9.48 20.80
CA ILE A 102 4.70 9.63 20.26
C ILE A 102 3.71 9.48 21.43
N PRO A 103 3.07 10.57 21.90
CA PRO A 103 2.18 10.50 23.05
C PRO A 103 1.00 9.59 22.73
N TRP A 104 0.90 8.47 23.44
CA TRP A 104 -0.34 7.71 23.50
C TRP A 104 -1.34 8.55 24.31
N ASP A 105 -2.27 9.24 23.64
CA ASP A 105 -3.46 9.79 24.29
C ASP A 105 -4.60 8.77 24.17
N PRO A 106 -4.92 8.02 25.25
CA PRO A 106 -6.04 7.08 25.24
C PRO A 106 -7.42 7.74 25.12
N ASN A 107 -7.49 9.08 25.18
CA ASN A 107 -8.73 9.85 25.08
C ASN A 107 -8.91 10.56 23.74
N ASP A 108 -7.94 10.53 22.83
CA ASP A 108 -8.15 11.03 21.46
C ASP A 108 -8.83 9.92 20.62
N PRO A 109 -10.12 10.07 20.27
CA PRO A 109 -10.84 9.07 19.48
C PRO A 109 -10.29 8.90 18.05
N ASN A 110 -9.47 9.84 17.57
CA ASN A 110 -8.75 9.74 16.29
C ASN A 110 -7.36 9.10 16.43
N TRP A 111 -6.87 8.92 17.66
CA TRP A 111 -5.56 8.33 17.97
C TRP A 111 -5.71 6.93 18.56
N SER A 112 -5.91 5.92 17.71
CA SER A 112 -5.90 4.52 18.14
C SER A 112 -4.45 3.99 18.23
N PRO A 113 -4.05 3.35 19.35
CA PRO A 113 -2.67 2.91 19.56
C PRO A 113 -2.27 1.82 18.56
N PRO A 114 -1.02 1.90 18.11
CA PRO A 114 -0.66 2.57 16.87
C PRO A 114 -1.42 1.96 15.68
N ALA A 115 -1.86 2.82 14.74
CA ALA A 115 -2.46 2.46 13.44
C ALA A 115 -1.71 1.37 12.64
N TYR A 116 -0.51 1.02 13.09
CA TYR A 116 0.39 0.10 12.45
C TYR A 116 0.62 -1.23 13.19
N VAL A 117 -0.09 -1.52 14.29
CA VAL A 117 -0.02 -2.86 14.91
C VAL A 117 -0.66 -3.89 14.00
N ARG A 118 0.11 -4.92 13.66
CA ARG A 118 -0.38 -6.04 12.84
C ARG A 118 -1.49 -6.78 13.55
N LYS A 119 -2.45 -7.28 12.76
CA LYS A 119 -3.46 -8.24 13.19
C LYS A 119 -3.24 -9.59 12.52
N PRO A 120 -3.67 -10.72 13.13
CA PRO A 120 -3.48 -12.04 12.54
C PRO A 120 -4.17 -12.16 11.18
N GLN A 121 -3.43 -12.63 10.17
CA GLN A 121 -3.91 -12.75 8.80
C GLN A 121 -4.02 -14.21 8.33
N PRO A 122 -4.93 -14.54 7.40
CA PRO A 122 -5.83 -13.64 6.63
C PRO A 122 -7.16 -13.28 7.30
N GLU A 123 -7.46 -13.85 8.47
CA GLU A 123 -8.79 -13.79 9.09
C GLU A 123 -9.23 -12.35 9.40
N PHE A 124 -8.32 -11.48 9.86
CA PHE A 124 -8.64 -10.08 10.13
C PHE A 124 -9.09 -9.34 8.86
N TRP A 125 -8.29 -9.34 7.78
CA TRP A 125 -8.68 -8.68 6.53
C TRP A 125 -9.93 -9.28 5.91
N LYS A 126 -10.14 -10.60 6.03
CA LYS A 126 -11.41 -11.22 5.60
C LYS A 126 -12.60 -10.69 6.40
N GLY A 127 -12.45 -10.50 7.71
CA GLY A 127 -13.48 -9.90 8.58
C GLY A 127 -13.80 -8.45 8.18
N VAL A 128 -12.77 -7.66 7.85
CA VAL A 128 -12.93 -6.28 7.35
C VAL A 128 -13.75 -6.27 6.05
N LEU A 129 -13.38 -7.10 5.07
CA LEU A 129 -14.13 -7.21 3.81
C LEU A 129 -15.59 -7.66 4.05
N SER A 130 -15.79 -8.65 4.93
CA SER A 130 -17.13 -9.19 5.21
C SER A 130 -18.03 -8.14 5.87
N SER A 131 -17.46 -7.31 6.75
CA SER A 131 -18.20 -6.23 7.42
C SER A 131 -18.61 -5.13 6.44
N ARG A 132 -17.72 -4.82 5.50
CA ARG A 132 -17.91 -3.74 4.53
C ARG A 132 -18.80 -4.12 3.35
N ASP A 133 -18.49 -5.24 2.71
CA ASP A 133 -19.17 -5.71 1.49
C ASP A 133 -20.41 -6.56 1.83
N GLY A 134 -20.63 -6.86 3.11
CA GLY A 134 -21.67 -7.75 3.62
C GLY A 134 -21.26 -9.21 3.55
N ALA A 135 -21.45 -9.96 4.65
CA ALA A 135 -21.01 -11.35 4.75
C ALA A 135 -21.65 -12.27 3.68
N SER A 136 -22.89 -11.97 3.26
CA SER A 136 -23.60 -12.71 2.21
C SER A 136 -22.96 -12.58 0.82
N SER A 137 -22.11 -11.57 0.61
CA SER A 137 -21.36 -11.42 -0.64
C SER A 137 -20.22 -12.44 -0.76
N ASN A 138 -19.80 -13.11 0.32
CA ASN A 138 -18.71 -14.09 0.35
C ASN A 138 -17.35 -13.55 -0.13
N PRO A 139 -16.81 -12.47 0.47
CA PRO A 139 -15.46 -12.03 0.15
C PRO A 139 -14.41 -13.01 0.66
N SER A 140 -13.21 -12.97 0.07
CA SER A 140 -12.12 -13.88 0.44
C SER A 140 -10.79 -13.16 0.50
N VAL A 141 -9.93 -13.60 1.44
CA VAL A 141 -8.52 -13.22 1.51
C VAL A 141 -7.69 -14.49 1.60
N ALA A 142 -6.69 -14.62 0.75
CA ALA A 142 -5.71 -15.70 0.76
C ALA A 142 -4.30 -15.12 0.74
N ILE A 143 -3.38 -15.75 1.47
CA ILE A 143 -1.98 -15.36 1.50
C ILE A 143 -1.16 -16.56 1.06
N TYR A 144 -0.28 -16.32 0.10
CA TYR A 144 0.60 -17.31 -0.48
C TYR A 144 2.04 -16.90 -0.20
N ARG A 145 2.84 -17.80 0.37
CA ARG A 145 4.26 -17.59 0.66
C ARG A 145 5.12 -18.42 -0.27
N SER A 146 6.25 -17.88 -0.70
CA SER A 146 7.26 -18.66 -1.42
C SER A 146 7.79 -19.82 -0.57
N SER A 147 7.95 -21.00 -1.18
CA SER A 147 8.57 -22.18 -0.57
C SER A 147 10.09 -22.20 -0.73
N LYS A 148 10.64 -21.41 -1.67
CA LYS A 148 12.07 -21.33 -1.97
C LYS A 148 12.60 -19.94 -1.64
N GLN A 149 13.84 -19.89 -1.15
CA GLN A 149 14.70 -18.73 -1.34
C GLN A 149 15.07 -18.70 -2.83
N GLY A 150 14.78 -17.61 -3.54
CA GLY A 150 14.96 -17.60 -5.00
C GLY A 150 14.41 -16.32 -5.61
N PRO A 151 14.80 -15.98 -6.85
CA PRO A 151 14.73 -14.62 -7.37
C PRO A 151 13.29 -14.09 -7.33
N VAL A 152 13.06 -13.08 -6.49
CA VAL A 152 12.48 -11.78 -6.85
C VAL A 152 11.76 -11.83 -8.22
N GLY A 153 10.43 -12.00 -8.23
CA GLY A 153 9.64 -11.89 -9.48
C GLY A 153 8.67 -13.04 -9.82
N TRP A 154 8.55 -14.07 -8.99
CA TRP A 154 7.82 -15.31 -9.37
C TRP A 154 6.52 -15.56 -8.58
N VAL A 155 6.09 -14.64 -7.72
CA VAL A 155 5.05 -14.92 -6.71
C VAL A 155 3.64 -14.61 -7.17
N ILE A 156 3.46 -14.12 -8.40
CA ILE A 156 2.14 -13.80 -8.94
C ILE A 156 1.27 -15.04 -9.15
N ARG A 157 1.87 -16.23 -9.20
CA ARG A 157 1.21 -17.51 -9.48
C ARG A 157 0.84 -18.26 -8.19
N GLU A 158 -0.46 -18.30 -7.89
CA GLU A 158 -1.04 -18.96 -6.72
C GLU A 158 -0.70 -20.47 -6.66
N ASP A 159 -0.68 -21.15 -7.80
CA ASP A 159 -0.45 -22.61 -7.94
C ASP A 159 0.96 -23.07 -7.55
N SER A 160 1.92 -22.14 -7.51
CA SER A 160 3.33 -22.42 -7.25
C SER A 160 3.76 -22.16 -5.80
N ARG A 161 2.80 -21.93 -4.90
CA ARG A 161 3.04 -21.35 -3.56
C ARG A 161 2.26 -22.07 -2.46
N LEU A 162 2.69 -21.84 -1.22
CA LEU A 162 2.07 -22.42 -0.03
C LEU A 162 1.11 -21.43 0.61
N LEU A 163 -0.10 -21.89 0.93
CA LEU A 163 -1.06 -21.14 1.74
C LEU A 163 -0.45 -20.84 3.11
N PHE A 164 -0.48 -19.57 3.48
CA PHE A 164 0.08 -19.06 4.73
C PHE A 164 -1.02 -18.46 5.60
N LYS A 165 -0.92 -18.69 6.92
CA LYS A 165 -1.83 -18.14 7.93
C LYS A 165 -1.07 -17.90 9.23
N GLN A 166 -1.32 -16.76 9.87
CA GLN A 166 -0.86 -16.47 11.23
C GLN A 166 -1.93 -16.95 12.19
N LYS A 167 -1.59 -17.97 12.98
CA LYS A 167 -2.46 -18.58 13.98
C LYS A 167 -1.82 -18.41 15.37
N PRO A 168 -1.82 -17.21 15.93
CA PRO A 168 -1.37 -17.03 17.32
C PRO A 168 -2.22 -17.89 18.25
N SER A 169 -1.60 -18.32 19.36
CA SER A 169 -2.35 -18.95 20.44
C SER A 169 -3.26 -17.92 21.13
N GLU A 170 -4.30 -18.38 21.86
CA GLU A 170 -5.16 -17.46 22.63
C GLU A 170 -4.36 -16.63 23.64
N ALA A 171 -3.28 -17.19 24.20
CA ALA A 171 -2.39 -16.48 25.12
C ALA A 171 -1.60 -15.34 24.45
N ASP A 172 -1.23 -15.51 23.17
CA ASP A 172 -0.42 -14.55 22.42
C ASP A 172 -1.26 -13.48 21.71
N MET A 173 -2.59 -13.62 21.69
CA MET A 173 -3.49 -12.70 20.99
C MET A 173 -3.38 -11.25 21.48
N ALA A 174 -3.14 -11.04 22.77
CA ALA A 174 -3.08 -9.71 23.37
C ALA A 174 -1.79 -8.94 22.98
N SER A 175 -0.68 -9.66 22.75
CA SER A 175 0.62 -9.10 22.38
C SER A 175 0.93 -9.23 20.89
N PHE A 176 0.03 -9.83 20.10
CA PHE A 176 0.26 -10.04 18.67
C PHE A 176 0.54 -8.73 17.94
N GLY A 177 1.63 -8.72 17.17
CA GLY A 177 2.04 -7.56 16.39
C GLY A 177 2.84 -6.51 17.16
N LEU A 178 3.00 -6.65 18.48
CA LEU A 178 3.91 -5.81 19.26
C LEU A 178 5.37 -6.21 19.03
N GLU A 179 5.65 -7.50 19.05
CA GLU A 179 6.99 -8.06 18.82
C GLU A 179 7.17 -8.54 17.38
N GLU A 180 8.44 -8.65 16.98
CA GLU A 180 8.79 -9.23 15.69
C GLU A 180 8.46 -10.73 15.66
N ASP A 181 7.82 -11.17 14.57
CA ASP A 181 7.60 -12.59 14.32
C ASP A 181 8.92 -13.23 13.83
N ALA A 182 9.66 -13.83 14.77
CA ALA A 182 10.92 -14.49 14.47
C ALA A 182 10.81 -15.55 13.37
N SER A 183 9.65 -16.23 13.22
CA SER A 183 9.46 -17.25 12.18
C SER A 183 9.40 -16.66 10.76
N LEU A 184 9.05 -15.38 10.65
CA LEU A 184 8.98 -14.64 9.38
C LEU A 184 10.22 -13.79 9.13
N CYS A 185 10.87 -13.29 10.18
CA CYS A 185 11.96 -12.32 10.07
C CYS A 185 13.36 -12.92 10.27
N ALA A 186 13.49 -14.17 10.77
CA ALA A 186 14.81 -14.75 11.01
C ALA A 186 15.52 -15.21 9.73
N GLY A 187 16.74 -14.71 9.52
CA GLY A 187 17.66 -15.15 8.48
C GLY A 187 17.00 -15.21 7.08
N PRO A 188 17.08 -16.36 6.37
CA PRO A 188 16.57 -16.46 5.00
C PRO A 188 15.03 -16.44 4.92
N GLU A 189 14.30 -16.64 6.02
CA GLU A 189 12.83 -16.58 6.04
C GLU A 189 12.31 -15.18 5.70
N ARG A 190 13.08 -14.14 6.08
CA ARG A 190 12.76 -12.73 5.80
C ARG A 190 12.58 -12.48 4.32
N PHE A 191 13.44 -13.04 3.48
CA PHE A 191 13.46 -12.77 2.04
C PHE A 191 12.46 -13.60 1.23
N LYS A 192 11.56 -14.35 1.89
CA LYS A 192 10.49 -15.06 1.19
C LYS A 192 9.37 -14.10 0.85
N GLU A 193 9.06 -14.01 -0.43
CA GLU A 193 8.00 -13.17 -0.95
C GLU A 193 6.60 -13.65 -0.52
N PHE A 194 5.66 -12.71 -0.42
CA PHE A 194 4.22 -12.96 -0.25
C PHE A 194 3.41 -12.48 -1.45
N LEU A 195 2.39 -13.25 -1.83
CA LEU A 195 1.23 -12.78 -2.60
C LEU A 195 0.02 -12.79 -1.69
N ILE A 196 -0.56 -11.62 -1.44
CA ILE A 196 -1.84 -11.48 -0.75
C ILE A 196 -2.91 -11.23 -1.81
N VAL A 197 -3.92 -12.08 -1.86
CA VAL A 197 -5.05 -11.95 -2.77
C VAL A 197 -6.32 -11.67 -1.99
N ALA A 198 -6.86 -10.46 -2.13
CA ALA A 198 -8.15 -10.06 -1.58
C ALA A 198 -9.18 -9.96 -2.70
N ARG A 199 -10.35 -10.57 -2.53
CA ARG A 199 -11.43 -10.58 -3.53
C ARG A 199 -12.71 -10.05 -2.92
N ARG A 200 -13.32 -9.09 -3.60
CA ARG A 200 -14.68 -8.60 -3.31
C ARG A 200 -15.69 -9.72 -3.50
N GLY A 201 -16.75 -9.67 -2.71
CA GLY A 201 -17.85 -10.61 -2.80
C GLY A 201 -18.68 -10.49 -4.08
N HIS A 202 -19.56 -11.45 -4.30
CA HIS A 202 -20.52 -11.47 -5.40
C HIS A 202 -21.49 -10.28 -5.32
N GLY A 203 -21.72 -9.62 -6.46
CA GLY A 203 -22.67 -8.50 -6.57
C GLY A 203 -22.18 -7.18 -5.97
N VAL A 204 -20.98 -7.13 -5.38
CA VAL A 204 -20.40 -5.89 -4.83
C VAL A 204 -20.09 -4.92 -5.96
N ASP A 205 -20.58 -3.69 -5.82
CA ASP A 205 -20.21 -2.59 -6.69
C ASP A 205 -18.92 -1.95 -6.19
N TYR A 206 -17.81 -2.32 -6.84
CA TYR A 206 -16.47 -1.86 -6.49
C TYR A 206 -16.01 -0.66 -7.33
N GLN A 207 -16.88 -0.01 -8.10
CA GLN A 207 -16.46 1.15 -8.90
C GLN A 207 -16.15 2.36 -8.02
N VAL A 208 -15.10 3.12 -8.35
CA VAL A 208 -14.89 4.44 -7.73
C VAL A 208 -15.98 5.39 -8.23
N LYS A 209 -16.86 5.83 -7.33
CA LYS A 209 -17.96 6.75 -7.65
C LYS A 209 -17.59 8.20 -7.41
N ILE A 210 -18.11 9.08 -8.25
CA ILE A 210 -18.17 10.52 -7.99
C ILE A 210 -18.97 10.72 -6.69
N GLY A 211 -18.44 11.54 -5.78
CA GLY A 211 -19.08 11.78 -4.48
C GLY A 211 -19.05 10.59 -3.52
N SER A 212 -18.18 9.59 -3.74
CA SER A 212 -17.93 8.55 -2.73
C SER A 212 -17.47 9.18 -1.41
N PRO A 213 -17.88 8.62 -0.24
CA PRO A 213 -17.55 9.18 1.07
C PRO A 213 -16.05 9.41 1.25
N PHE A 214 -15.71 10.38 2.11
CA PHE A 214 -14.33 10.57 2.53
C PHE A 214 -13.88 9.41 3.40
N ILE A 215 -12.62 9.02 3.23
CA ILE A 215 -11.97 7.96 4.00
C ILE A 215 -10.87 8.55 4.88
N PHE A 216 -10.25 7.73 5.73
CA PHE A 216 -9.10 8.19 6.51
C PHE A 216 -7.98 8.68 5.58
N ARG A 217 -7.44 9.87 5.89
CA ARG A 217 -6.44 10.57 5.06
C ARG A 217 -6.86 10.77 3.60
N ASP A 218 -8.13 11.12 3.37
CA ASP A 218 -8.64 11.42 2.03
C ASP A 218 -7.94 12.64 1.41
N ILE A 219 -7.37 12.46 0.22
CA ILE A 219 -6.64 13.48 -0.52
C ILE A 219 -7.57 14.62 -0.95
N ARG A 220 -8.87 14.34 -1.13
CA ARG A 220 -9.87 15.37 -1.46
C ARG A 220 -10.21 16.25 -0.26
N GLN A 221 -9.95 15.79 0.97
CA GLN A 221 -10.07 16.64 2.16
C GLN A 221 -8.82 17.49 2.37
N ALA A 222 -7.64 16.93 2.10
CA ALA A 222 -6.37 17.67 2.17
C ALA A 222 -6.27 18.74 1.07
N CYS A 223 -6.76 18.45 -0.13
CA CYS A 223 -6.72 19.33 -1.30
C CYS A 223 -8.13 19.55 -1.87
N PRO A 224 -9.00 20.31 -1.17
CA PRO A 224 -10.42 20.43 -1.53
C PRO A 224 -10.60 21.16 -2.87
N GLY A 225 -11.33 20.52 -3.78
CA GLY A 225 -11.68 21.10 -5.09
C GLY A 225 -10.54 21.14 -6.11
N MET A 226 -9.35 20.67 -5.75
CA MET A 226 -8.19 20.67 -6.64
C MET A 226 -8.20 19.48 -7.61
N THR A 227 -7.80 19.74 -8.84
CA THR A 227 -7.44 18.72 -9.82
C THR A 227 -6.09 18.11 -9.48
N TRP A 228 -5.82 16.90 -9.97
CA TRP A 228 -4.49 16.27 -9.81
C TRP A 228 -3.34 17.17 -10.29
N ARG A 229 -3.53 17.92 -11.38
CA ARG A 229 -2.51 18.84 -11.90
C ARG A 229 -2.21 19.98 -10.93
N GLU A 230 -3.21 20.49 -10.22
CA GLU A 230 -3.04 21.53 -9.20
C GLU A 230 -2.36 20.96 -7.95
N ILE A 231 -2.82 19.79 -7.47
CA ILE A 231 -2.20 19.08 -6.35
C ILE A 231 -0.71 18.84 -6.61
N LYS A 232 -0.38 18.32 -7.80
CA LYS A 232 1.00 18.04 -8.19
C LYS A 232 1.85 19.31 -8.17
N ARG A 233 1.38 20.39 -8.81
CA ARG A 233 2.09 21.67 -8.85
C ARG A 233 2.32 22.25 -7.45
N GLU A 234 1.32 22.21 -6.58
CA GLU A 234 1.35 22.91 -5.30
C GLU A 234 1.96 22.09 -4.16
N HIS A 235 1.89 20.75 -4.22
CA HIS A 235 2.30 19.91 -3.09
C HIS A 235 3.36 18.87 -3.44
N ILE A 236 3.83 18.80 -4.68
CA ILE A 236 4.86 17.86 -5.11
C ILE A 236 6.00 18.61 -5.81
N ASP A 237 5.67 19.39 -6.84
CA ASP A 237 6.66 20.05 -7.69
C ASP A 237 7.27 21.31 -7.02
N MET A 238 6.66 21.89 -5.98
CA MET A 238 7.22 23.08 -5.28
C MET A 238 8.64 22.88 -4.73
N ARG A 239 9.08 21.62 -4.54
CA ARG A 239 10.47 21.29 -4.17
C ARG A 239 11.49 21.68 -5.25
N SER A 240 11.11 21.78 -6.53
CA SER A 240 12.05 22.07 -7.62
C SER A 240 12.27 23.57 -7.89
N GLU A 241 11.39 24.45 -7.41
CA GLU A 241 11.46 25.89 -7.74
C GLU A 241 11.98 26.77 -6.59
N SER A 242 12.06 26.28 -5.35
CA SER A 242 12.60 27.04 -4.20
C SER A 242 14.11 26.87 -3.99
N GLY A 243 14.89 26.72 -5.06
CA GLY A 243 16.35 26.81 -5.04
C GLY A 243 16.83 28.27 -4.94
N GLY A 244 16.31 29.01 -3.96
CA GLY A 244 16.71 30.39 -3.67
C GLY A 244 17.73 30.43 -2.53
N ASP A 245 18.97 30.71 -2.88
CA ASP A 245 20.04 31.32 -2.07
C ASP A 245 20.09 30.96 -0.58
N SER A 246 20.68 29.80 -0.27
CA SER A 246 21.33 29.60 1.03
C SER A 246 22.64 28.85 0.81
N ASP A 247 23.74 29.60 0.86
CA ASP A 247 25.12 29.13 0.88
C ASP A 247 25.38 28.21 2.09
N SER A 248 24.94 26.97 1.99
CA SER A 248 25.28 25.90 2.93
C SER A 248 25.69 24.69 2.10
N ASP A 249 27.00 24.59 1.88
CA ASP A 249 27.73 23.45 1.29
C ASP A 249 27.45 22.14 2.06
N SER A 250 26.25 21.61 1.90
CA SER A 250 25.89 20.24 2.28
C SER A 250 25.18 19.64 1.08
N ASP A 251 25.98 19.31 0.07
CA ASP A 251 25.64 18.45 -1.06
C ASP A 251 25.26 17.04 -0.57
N SER A 252 24.11 16.93 0.09
CA SER A 252 23.29 15.72 0.02
C SER A 252 22.17 15.97 -0.98
N GLU A 253 22.53 16.33 -2.20
CA GLU A 253 21.70 15.97 -3.33
C GLU A 253 21.56 14.46 -3.27
N ASP A 254 20.37 13.97 -2.92
CA ASP A 254 20.04 12.55 -3.09
C ASP A 254 20.24 12.27 -4.59
N PRO A 255 21.32 11.58 -5.00
CA PRO A 255 21.69 11.45 -6.41
C PRO A 255 20.70 10.56 -7.18
N PHE A 256 19.64 10.09 -6.51
CA PHE A 256 18.57 9.28 -7.06
C PHE A 256 17.26 10.05 -7.28
N ALA A 257 17.14 11.31 -6.83
CA ALA A 257 15.91 12.09 -6.91
C ALA A 257 15.47 12.37 -8.38
N ASP A 258 16.42 12.69 -9.26
CA ASP A 258 16.17 12.95 -10.69
C ASP A 258 16.43 11.73 -11.59
N ALA A 259 17.06 10.68 -11.07
CA ALA A 259 17.58 9.60 -11.91
C ALA A 259 16.52 8.55 -12.31
N PHE A 260 15.35 8.49 -11.65
CA PHE A 260 14.42 7.39 -11.87
C PHE A 260 12.94 7.81 -11.77
N THR A 261 12.40 8.38 -12.86
CA THR A 261 11.00 8.09 -13.21
C THR A 261 10.90 6.59 -13.51
N ASP A 262 10.86 5.77 -12.46
CA ASP A 262 10.81 4.32 -12.53
C ASP A 262 9.43 3.91 -13.07
N VAL A 263 9.31 3.94 -14.39
CA VAL A 263 8.19 3.33 -15.09
C VAL A 263 8.42 1.83 -14.99
N ASP A 264 7.56 1.17 -14.23
CA ASP A 264 7.50 -0.28 -14.24
C ASP A 264 7.31 -0.77 -15.70
N GLN A 265 8.26 -1.58 -16.19
CA GLN A 265 8.29 -2.10 -17.55
C GLN A 265 8.02 -3.60 -17.51
N TRP A 266 7.01 -4.06 -18.24
CA TRP A 266 6.68 -5.47 -18.36
C TRP A 266 6.15 -5.80 -19.75
N ARG A 267 6.37 -7.06 -20.17
CA ARG A 267 5.81 -7.60 -21.40
C ARG A 267 4.50 -8.35 -21.14
N ASP A 268 4.41 -9.00 -19.99
CA ASP A 268 3.23 -9.71 -19.52
C ASP A 268 2.76 -9.16 -18.16
N VAL A 269 1.44 -9.12 -17.94
CA VAL A 269 0.85 -8.66 -16.67
C VAL A 269 1.20 -9.58 -15.49
N ASP A 270 1.56 -10.83 -15.79
CA ASP A 270 2.04 -11.83 -14.84
C ASP A 270 3.57 -11.78 -14.64
N GLU A 271 4.28 -10.84 -15.27
CA GLU A 271 5.72 -10.62 -15.08
C GLU A 271 5.97 -9.33 -14.31
N TYR A 272 6.78 -9.39 -13.26
CA TYR A 272 7.23 -8.19 -12.56
C TYR A 272 8.72 -8.30 -12.20
N VAL A 273 9.38 -7.15 -12.19
CA VAL A 273 10.76 -7.01 -11.72
C VAL A 273 10.73 -6.01 -10.59
N TRP A 274 11.36 -6.35 -9.48
CA TRP A 274 11.58 -5.38 -8.42
C TRP A 274 12.65 -4.41 -8.89
N THR A 275 12.30 -3.13 -9.01
CA THR A 275 13.32 -2.12 -9.31
C THR A 275 14.24 -1.97 -8.10
N PRO A 276 15.53 -1.65 -8.29
CA PRO A 276 16.51 -1.54 -7.19
C PRO A 276 16.05 -0.62 -6.06
N LEU A 277 15.24 0.39 -6.39
CA LEU A 277 14.68 1.30 -5.40
C LEU A 277 13.79 0.56 -4.39
N HIS A 278 13.07 -0.50 -4.76
CA HIS A 278 12.11 -1.20 -3.88
C HIS A 278 12.73 -1.82 -2.63
N PHE A 279 14.04 -2.04 -2.62
CA PHE A 279 14.78 -2.60 -1.49
C PHE A 279 15.17 -1.47 -0.52
N GLY A 280 14.81 -1.59 0.76
CA GLY A 280 15.42 -0.74 1.79
C GLY A 280 16.92 -1.05 1.91
N LEU A 281 17.71 -0.16 2.52
CA LEU A 281 19.14 -0.42 2.78
C LEU A 281 19.38 -1.76 3.51
N ALA A 282 18.41 -2.21 4.30
CA ALA A 282 18.43 -3.49 5.02
C ALA A 282 18.13 -4.72 4.14
N ASP A 283 17.65 -4.53 2.91
CA ASP A 283 17.26 -5.58 1.97
C ASP A 283 18.31 -5.79 0.86
N VAL A 284 19.42 -5.03 0.87
CA VAL A 284 20.49 -5.04 -0.14
C VAL A 284 21.71 -5.90 0.27
N TRP A 285 21.75 -6.42 1.50
CA TRP A 285 22.91 -7.14 2.06
C TRP A 285 22.56 -8.47 2.71
#